data_AF-A0A7S2J4T6-F1
#
_entry.id   AF-A0A7S2J4T6-F1
#
_cell.length_a   1.000
_cell.length_b   1.000
_cell.length_c   1.000
_cell.angle_alpha   90.00
_cell.angle_beta   90.00
_cell.angle_gamma   90.00
#
_symmetry.space_group_name_H-M   'P 1'
#
loop_
_entity.id
_entity.type
_entity.pdbx_description
1 polymer ?
#
loop_
_entity_poly.entity_id
_entity_poly.type
_entity_poly.pdbx_seq_one_letter_code
_entity_poly.pdbx_strand_id
1 'polypeptide(L)'
;MPAGFSASVGKWNAALPGYQQLVWGERETKALLQERYPWLLHAFDGYSLIEKTDVARLLALHAYGGVYADLDVDPRPDAPAEEVRRHVDAVRRYPFVAAVQDYDLTGASRGGLTNDFMSAAPGSPFVGMLLSRLHAHRRPFISAKWTTLFSTGPGFLSAECARSADMSTLVHALRDGTPFLHNSRAGLWCGGSGESWIVWLYPPAEAWVSDGAGPLSGVPWAGRMLLGALIAAALGSWSLV
;
A
#
# COMPACT_ATOMS: atom_id res chain seq x y z
N MET A 1 -9.55 -8.40 -17.48
CA MET A 1 -8.55 -8.99 -16.57
C MET A 1 -7.71 -10.00 -17.34
N PRO A 2 -6.38 -9.89 -17.35
CA PRO A 2 -5.49 -10.86 -18.01
C PRO A 2 -5.60 -12.26 -17.39
N ALA A 3 -5.51 -13.31 -18.23
CA ALA A 3 -5.76 -14.70 -17.83
C ALA A 3 -4.85 -15.21 -16.69
N GLY A 4 -3.65 -14.63 -16.52
CA GLY A 4 -2.69 -15.02 -15.48
C GLY A 4 -3.05 -14.58 -14.05
N PHE A 5 -4.13 -13.82 -13.86
CA PHE A 5 -4.51 -13.26 -12.55
C PHE A 5 -5.79 -13.84 -11.96
N SER A 6 -6.51 -14.70 -12.69
CA SER A 6 -7.73 -15.35 -12.21
C SER A 6 -7.48 -16.31 -11.05
N ALA A 7 -6.29 -16.91 -10.99
CA ALA A 7 -5.91 -17.83 -9.93
C ALA A 7 -5.79 -17.13 -8.56
N SER A 8 -5.16 -15.95 -8.51
CA SER A 8 -5.01 -15.17 -7.26
C SER A 8 -6.37 -14.72 -6.73
N VAL A 9 -7.21 -14.16 -7.61
CA VAL A 9 -8.59 -13.78 -7.30
C VAL A 9 -9.39 -14.99 -6.78
N GLY A 10 -9.23 -16.16 -7.39
CA GLY A 10 -9.87 -17.40 -6.93
C GLY A 10 -9.45 -17.80 -5.52
N LYS A 11 -8.15 -17.70 -5.18
CA LYS A 11 -7.63 -18.02 -3.85
C LYS A 11 -8.19 -17.08 -2.78
N TRP A 12 -8.19 -15.78 -3.04
CA TRP A 12 -8.79 -14.81 -2.11
C TRP A 12 -10.29 -15.07 -1.91
N ASN A 13 -11.04 -15.43 -2.97
CA ASN A 13 -12.48 -15.70 -2.87
C ASN A 13 -12.76 -16.92 -1.98
N ALA A 14 -11.94 -17.96 -2.12
CA ALA A 14 -12.03 -19.13 -1.27
C ALA A 14 -11.66 -18.84 0.20
N ALA A 15 -10.66 -17.98 0.43
CA ALA A 15 -10.20 -17.62 1.77
C ALA A 15 -11.15 -16.66 2.51
N LEU A 16 -11.85 -15.79 1.78
CA LEU A 16 -12.68 -14.72 2.32
C LEU A 16 -14.15 -14.83 1.86
N PRO A 17 -14.86 -15.91 2.21
CA PRO A 17 -16.28 -16.02 1.88
C PRO A 17 -17.05 -14.84 2.50
N GLY A 18 -17.84 -14.14 1.67
CA GLY A 18 -18.62 -12.97 2.08
C GLY A 18 -17.94 -11.61 1.87
N TYR A 19 -16.64 -11.58 1.53
CA TYR A 19 -16.01 -10.35 1.05
C TYR A 19 -16.40 -10.10 -0.41
N GLN A 20 -16.69 -8.85 -0.75
CA GLN A 20 -16.83 -8.44 -2.14
C GLN A 20 -15.43 -8.20 -2.72
N GLN A 21 -15.13 -8.87 -3.82
CA GLN A 21 -13.89 -8.62 -4.56
C GLN A 21 -14.17 -7.76 -5.78
N LEU A 22 -13.42 -6.66 -5.89
CA LEU A 22 -13.47 -5.80 -7.06
C LEU A 22 -12.08 -5.80 -7.71
N VAL A 23 -12.08 -5.92 -9.03
CA VAL A 23 -10.85 -5.76 -9.83
C VAL A 23 -11.00 -4.46 -10.59
N TRP A 24 -10.14 -3.49 -10.32
CA TRP A 24 -10.19 -2.18 -10.99
C TRP A 24 -9.07 -2.05 -11.99
N GLY A 25 -9.38 -1.43 -13.13
CA GLY A 25 -8.40 -0.98 -14.11
C GLY A 25 -8.28 0.54 -14.15
N GLU A 26 -7.66 1.04 -15.23
CA GLU A 26 -7.49 2.48 -15.44
C GLU A 26 -8.82 3.23 -15.55
N ARG A 27 -9.85 2.60 -16.14
CA ARG A 27 -11.19 3.22 -16.30
C ARG A 27 -11.84 3.51 -14.95
N GLU A 28 -11.88 2.53 -14.06
CA GLU A 28 -12.43 2.68 -12.71
C GLU A 28 -11.64 3.72 -11.91
N THR A 29 -10.29 3.67 -12.01
CA THR A 29 -9.41 4.63 -11.34
C THR A 29 -9.66 6.06 -11.80
N LYS A 30 -9.80 6.29 -13.11
CA LYS A 30 -10.05 7.62 -13.68
C LYS A 30 -11.44 8.14 -13.30
N ALA A 31 -12.45 7.28 -13.28
CA ALA A 31 -13.79 7.64 -12.80
C ALA A 31 -13.76 8.09 -11.34
N LEU A 32 -13.07 7.34 -10.47
CA LEU A 32 -12.93 7.69 -9.05
C LEU A 32 -12.17 9.01 -8.85
N LEU A 33 -11.10 9.24 -9.63
CA LEU A 33 -10.36 10.51 -9.62
C LEU A 33 -11.25 11.69 -9.98
N GLN A 34 -12.02 11.57 -11.06
CA GLN A 34 -12.92 12.63 -11.52
C GLN A 34 -14.00 12.94 -10.49
N GLU A 35 -14.55 11.92 -9.85
CA GLU A 35 -15.62 12.07 -8.87
C GLU A 35 -15.13 12.63 -7.53
N ARG A 36 -14.03 12.11 -6.99
CA ARG A 36 -13.63 12.35 -5.58
C ARG A 36 -12.31 13.06 -5.37
N TYR A 37 -11.43 13.08 -6.38
CA TYR A 37 -10.09 13.65 -6.27
C TYR A 37 -9.71 14.48 -7.51
N PRO A 38 -10.57 15.40 -7.98
CA PRO A 38 -10.33 16.14 -9.23
C PRO A 38 -9.02 16.95 -9.20
N TRP A 39 -8.58 17.36 -8.01
CA TRP A 39 -7.31 18.06 -7.80
C TRP A 39 -6.07 17.23 -8.14
N LEU A 40 -6.17 15.89 -8.17
CA LEU A 40 -5.06 14.99 -8.49
C LEU A 40 -5.02 14.61 -9.98
N LEU A 41 -6.08 14.89 -10.75
CA LEU A 41 -6.25 14.40 -12.12
C LEU A 41 -5.09 14.79 -13.05
N HIS A 42 -4.68 16.07 -13.01
CA HIS A 42 -3.57 16.56 -13.83
C HIS A 42 -2.23 15.90 -13.47
N ALA A 43 -1.98 15.65 -12.19
CA ALA A 43 -0.77 14.93 -11.77
C ALA A 43 -0.82 13.47 -12.23
N PHE A 44 -2.01 12.84 -12.11
CA PHE A 44 -2.23 11.45 -12.46
C PHE A 44 -2.00 11.15 -13.94
N ASP A 45 -2.47 12.03 -14.84
CA ASP A 45 -2.28 11.87 -16.28
C ASP A 45 -0.79 11.88 -16.67
N GLY A 46 0.08 12.47 -15.84
CA GLY A 46 1.51 12.56 -16.05
C GLY A 46 2.35 11.43 -15.44
N TYR A 47 1.73 10.44 -14.78
CA TYR A 47 2.41 9.28 -14.21
C TYR A 47 2.58 8.15 -15.22
N SER A 48 3.67 7.39 -15.07
CA SER A 48 3.84 6.11 -15.78
C SER A 48 2.78 5.09 -15.34
N LEU A 49 2.64 4.00 -16.11
CA LEU A 49 1.65 2.96 -15.79
C LEU A 49 1.82 2.38 -14.38
N ILE A 50 3.06 2.17 -13.95
CA ILE A 50 3.34 1.60 -12.61
C ILE A 50 2.96 2.62 -11.53
N GLU A 51 3.37 3.87 -11.68
CA GLU A 51 3.01 4.95 -10.74
C GLU A 51 1.49 5.18 -10.67
N LYS A 52 0.78 5.08 -11.80
CA LYS A 52 -0.69 5.12 -11.81
C LYS A 52 -1.30 3.99 -10.97
N THR A 53 -0.71 2.80 -10.99
CA THR A 53 -1.14 1.66 -10.15
C THR A 53 -0.93 1.96 -8.68
N ASP A 54 0.23 2.54 -8.36
CA ASP A 54 0.59 2.95 -7.01
C ASP A 54 -0.35 4.01 -6.45
N VAL A 55 -0.81 4.93 -7.29
CA VAL A 55 -1.83 5.91 -6.92
C VAL A 55 -3.22 5.27 -6.82
N ALA A 56 -3.59 4.38 -7.74
CA ALA A 56 -4.91 3.71 -7.75
C ALA A 56 -5.22 2.98 -6.44
N ARG A 57 -4.25 2.26 -5.87
CA ARG A 57 -4.44 1.55 -4.59
C ARG A 57 -4.67 2.50 -3.41
N LEU A 58 -4.00 3.66 -3.39
CA LEU A 58 -4.21 4.69 -2.37
C LEU A 58 -5.57 5.36 -2.52
N LEU A 59 -5.99 5.65 -3.76
CA LEU A 59 -7.31 6.22 -4.05
C LEU A 59 -8.42 5.29 -3.58
N ALA A 60 -8.32 3.99 -3.89
CA ALA A 60 -9.26 2.97 -3.44
C ALA A 60 -9.31 2.89 -1.90
N LEU A 61 -8.14 2.84 -1.24
CA LEU A 61 -8.01 2.78 0.23
C LEU A 61 -8.68 3.97 0.88
N HIS A 62 -8.40 5.18 0.41
CA HIS A 62 -8.98 6.37 1.00
C HIS A 62 -10.48 6.48 0.69
N ALA A 63 -10.89 6.09 -0.52
CA ALA A 63 -12.26 6.24 -0.98
C ALA A 63 -13.20 5.32 -0.21
N TYR A 64 -12.90 4.04 -0.21
CA TYR A 64 -13.82 3.02 0.27
C TYR A 64 -13.32 2.38 1.56
N GLY A 65 -12.03 2.47 1.86
CA GLY A 65 -11.41 1.54 2.81
C GLY A 65 -11.52 0.11 2.29
N GLY A 66 -10.99 -0.84 3.03
CA GLY A 66 -10.87 -2.21 2.53
C GLY A 66 -9.50 -2.78 2.80
N VAL A 67 -9.28 -3.93 2.20
CA VAL A 67 -7.96 -4.54 2.09
C VAL A 67 -7.56 -4.54 0.62
N TYR A 68 -6.36 -4.06 0.37
CA TYR A 68 -5.66 -4.09 -0.90
C TYR A 68 -4.66 -5.24 -0.90
N ALA A 69 -4.59 -5.97 -2.00
CA ALA A 69 -3.51 -6.90 -2.30
C ALA A 69 -3.11 -6.77 -3.78
N ASP A 70 -1.80 -6.79 -4.05
CA ASP A 70 -1.29 -6.96 -5.41
C ASP A 70 -1.79 -8.28 -6.00
N LEU A 71 -1.90 -8.34 -7.32
CA LEU A 71 -2.41 -9.53 -8.03
C LEU A 71 -1.50 -10.76 -7.93
N ASP A 72 -0.27 -10.59 -7.44
CA ASP A 72 0.68 -11.66 -7.15
C ASP A 72 0.84 -11.93 -5.65
N VAL A 73 0.12 -11.19 -4.80
CA VAL A 73 0.01 -11.45 -3.36
C VAL A 73 -1.20 -12.34 -3.12
N ASP A 74 -0.91 -13.60 -2.80
CA ASP A 74 -1.89 -14.64 -2.54
C ASP A 74 -2.03 -14.94 -1.05
N PRO A 75 -3.15 -15.54 -0.61
CA PRO A 75 -3.18 -16.30 0.63
C PRO A 75 -2.08 -17.37 0.62
N ARG A 76 -1.41 -17.58 1.76
CA ARG A 76 -0.43 -18.67 1.91
C ARG A 76 -1.09 -20.02 1.52
N PRO A 77 -0.49 -20.82 0.62
CA PRO A 77 -1.09 -22.07 0.15
C PRO A 77 -1.32 -23.10 1.26
N ASP A 78 -0.50 -23.07 2.30
CA ASP A 78 -0.51 -23.97 3.45
C ASP A 78 -1.37 -23.46 4.63
N ALA A 79 -1.82 -22.19 4.57
CA ALA A 79 -2.67 -21.62 5.62
C ALA A 79 -4.14 -22.04 5.42
N PRO A 80 -4.83 -22.53 6.46
CA PRO A 80 -6.27 -22.75 6.41
C PRO A 80 -7.03 -21.47 6.07
N ALA A 81 -8.06 -21.54 5.23
CA ALA A 81 -8.88 -20.38 4.84
C ALA A 81 -9.43 -19.60 6.04
N GLU A 82 -9.82 -20.31 7.10
CA GLU A 82 -10.27 -19.72 8.37
C GLU A 82 -9.19 -18.86 9.03
N GLU A 83 -7.94 -19.30 8.99
CA GLU A 83 -6.81 -18.59 9.55
C GLU A 83 -6.52 -17.32 8.74
N VAL A 84 -6.52 -17.43 7.40
CA VAL A 84 -6.38 -16.26 6.52
C VAL A 84 -7.48 -15.23 6.83
N ARG A 85 -8.74 -15.66 6.90
CA ARG A 85 -9.87 -14.78 7.20
C ARG A 85 -9.72 -14.08 8.55
N ARG A 86 -9.34 -14.82 9.60
CA ARG A 86 -9.12 -14.27 10.94
C ARG A 86 -8.05 -13.17 10.93
N HIS A 87 -6.96 -13.36 10.20
CA HIS A 87 -5.91 -12.35 10.07
C HIS A 87 -6.39 -11.13 9.29
N VAL A 88 -7.09 -11.33 8.18
CA VAL A 88 -7.68 -10.23 7.39
C VAL A 88 -8.71 -9.43 8.22
N ASP A 89 -9.54 -10.11 9.00
CA ASP A 89 -10.48 -9.46 9.93
C ASP A 89 -9.74 -8.68 11.03
N ALA A 90 -8.58 -9.18 11.50
CA ALA A 90 -7.78 -8.51 12.51
C ALA A 90 -7.10 -7.24 11.99
N VAL A 91 -6.55 -7.23 10.77
CA VAL A 91 -5.88 -6.04 10.22
C VAL A 91 -6.83 -4.87 10.00
N ARG A 92 -8.13 -5.14 9.85
CA ARG A 92 -9.15 -4.11 9.72
C ARG A 92 -9.43 -3.35 11.02
N ARG A 93 -8.90 -3.83 12.16
CA ARG A 93 -8.99 -3.15 13.47
C ARG A 93 -8.11 -1.92 13.60
N TYR A 94 -7.18 -1.73 12.68
CA TYR A 94 -6.21 -0.64 12.72
C TYR A 94 -6.55 0.46 11.69
N PRO A 95 -6.22 1.73 11.98
CA PRO A 95 -6.49 2.84 11.07
C PRO A 95 -5.81 2.72 9.69
N PHE A 96 -4.61 2.16 9.68
CA PHE A 96 -3.86 1.80 8.48
C PHE A 96 -2.93 0.62 8.77
N VAL A 97 -2.80 -0.30 7.82
CA VAL A 97 -1.90 -1.44 7.88
C VAL A 97 -1.11 -1.52 6.58
N ALA A 98 0.18 -1.83 6.69
CA ALA A 98 1.01 -2.23 5.56
C ALA A 98 1.96 -3.36 5.98
N ALA A 99 2.32 -4.21 5.02
CA ALA A 99 3.36 -5.21 5.23
C ALA A 99 4.75 -4.54 5.34
N VAL A 100 5.68 -5.24 6.01
CA VAL A 100 7.08 -4.83 6.10
C VAL A 100 7.93 -5.82 5.34
N GLN A 101 8.81 -5.31 4.48
CA GLN A 101 9.89 -6.08 3.91
C GLN A 101 11.22 -5.62 4.48
N ASP A 102 11.94 -6.57 5.05
CA ASP A 102 13.30 -6.39 5.53
C ASP A 102 14.27 -6.34 4.33
N TYR A 103 15.01 -5.22 4.24
CA TYR A 103 16.09 -5.08 3.27
C TYR A 103 17.42 -5.13 4.01
N ASP A 104 18.29 -6.06 3.62
CA ASP A 104 19.68 -6.04 4.06
C ASP A 104 20.52 -5.19 3.10
N LEU A 105 20.54 -3.88 3.37
CA LEU A 105 21.30 -2.92 2.55
C LEU A 105 22.72 -2.68 3.09
N THR A 106 23.02 -3.11 4.33
CA THR A 106 24.25 -2.69 5.06
C THR A 106 24.84 -3.77 5.99
N GLY A 107 24.40 -5.03 5.91
CA GLY A 107 24.71 -6.05 6.93
C GLY A 107 23.87 -5.90 8.20
N ALA A 108 22.80 -5.11 8.13
CA ALA A 108 21.81 -4.90 9.18
C ALA A 108 20.44 -4.91 8.50
N SER A 109 19.64 -5.92 8.79
CA SER A 109 18.26 -6.00 8.29
C SER A 109 17.46 -4.79 8.79
N ARG A 110 16.91 -4.00 7.87
CA ARG A 110 16.08 -2.83 8.19
C ARG A 110 14.82 -2.88 7.34
N GLY A 111 13.68 -3.03 8.00
CA GLY A 111 12.37 -3.11 7.36
C GLY A 111 11.87 -1.78 6.78
N GLY A 112 11.40 -1.80 5.54
CA GLY A 112 10.57 -0.75 4.92
C GLY A 112 9.13 -1.21 4.76
N LEU A 113 8.18 -0.27 4.78
CA LEU A 113 6.79 -0.58 4.44
C LEU A 113 6.71 -0.93 2.95
N THR A 114 5.98 -2.00 2.63
CA THR A 114 5.60 -2.33 1.28
C THR A 114 4.18 -1.86 0.99
N ASN A 115 3.89 -1.65 -0.28
CA ASN A 115 2.57 -1.22 -0.76
C ASN A 115 1.88 -2.30 -1.59
N ASP A 116 2.30 -3.57 -1.41
CA ASP A 116 1.78 -4.77 -2.07
C ASP A 116 0.64 -5.44 -1.27
N PHE A 117 0.55 -5.17 0.03
CA PHE A 117 -0.60 -5.48 0.86
C PHE A 117 -0.86 -4.34 1.86
N MET A 118 -2.07 -3.80 1.85
CA MET A 118 -2.45 -2.69 2.72
C MET A 118 -3.90 -2.81 3.18
N SER A 119 -4.23 -2.25 4.34
CA SER A 119 -5.60 -2.15 4.86
C SER A 119 -5.82 -0.76 5.43
N ALA A 120 -6.98 -0.17 5.22
CA ALA A 120 -7.29 1.13 5.80
C ALA A 120 -8.80 1.33 5.96
N ALA A 121 -9.19 2.08 6.99
CA ALA A 121 -10.55 2.58 7.10
C ALA A 121 -10.84 3.62 5.99
N PRO A 122 -12.10 3.72 5.50
CA PRO A 122 -12.47 4.79 4.57
C PRO A 122 -12.13 6.16 5.18
N GLY A 123 -11.56 7.05 4.37
CA GLY A 123 -11.12 8.38 4.82
C GLY A 123 -9.91 8.37 5.76
N SER A 124 -9.11 7.29 5.77
CA SER A 124 -7.92 7.18 6.61
C SER A 124 -7.02 8.43 6.53
N PRO A 125 -6.75 9.13 7.65
CA PRO A 125 -5.96 10.36 7.65
C PRO A 125 -4.55 10.16 7.08
N PHE A 126 -3.94 9.00 7.33
CA PHE A 126 -2.63 8.68 6.77
C PHE A 126 -2.68 8.57 5.26
N VAL A 127 -3.67 7.85 4.70
CA VAL A 127 -3.81 7.72 3.24
C VAL A 127 -4.16 9.07 2.60
N GLY A 128 -5.00 9.89 3.23
CA GLY A 128 -5.30 11.25 2.77
C GLY A 128 -4.05 12.12 2.71
N MET A 129 -3.18 12.03 3.73
CA MET A 129 -1.88 12.70 3.74
C MET A 129 -1.00 12.21 2.58
N LEU A 130 -0.90 10.89 2.35
CA LEU A 130 -0.13 10.32 1.24
C LEU A 130 -0.61 10.91 -0.10
N LEU A 131 -1.93 10.86 -0.36
CA LEU A 131 -2.51 11.39 -1.59
C LEU A 131 -2.15 12.87 -1.78
N SER A 132 -2.30 13.70 -0.73
CA SER A 132 -1.99 15.13 -0.81
C SER A 132 -0.53 15.44 -1.12
N ARG A 133 0.39 14.51 -0.80
CA ARG A 133 1.85 14.68 -0.96
C ARG A 133 2.40 14.07 -2.25
N LEU A 134 1.60 13.31 -3.00
CA LEU A 134 2.01 12.72 -4.28
C LEU A 134 2.57 13.77 -5.24
N HIS A 135 1.94 14.95 -5.33
CA HIS A 135 2.39 16.01 -6.24
C HIS A 135 3.82 16.50 -5.93
N ALA A 136 4.20 16.56 -4.65
CA ALA A 136 5.52 17.01 -4.23
C ALA A 136 6.64 15.98 -4.54
N HIS A 137 6.27 14.71 -4.73
CA HIS A 137 7.19 13.59 -4.96
C HIS A 137 7.34 13.21 -6.42
N ARG A 138 6.64 13.89 -7.34
CA ARG A 138 6.81 13.72 -8.78
C ARG A 138 8.14 14.34 -9.24
N ARG A 139 9.23 13.60 -9.07
CA ARG A 139 10.57 13.98 -9.51
C ARG A 139 11.24 12.80 -10.23
N PRO A 140 11.90 13.03 -11.38
CA PRO A 140 12.71 11.99 -11.98
C PRO A 140 13.93 11.72 -11.09
N PHE A 141 14.17 10.44 -10.77
CA PHE A 141 15.38 9.99 -10.11
C PHE A 141 16.38 9.44 -11.13
N ILE A 142 17.53 8.98 -10.64
CA ILE A 142 18.63 8.42 -11.44
C ILE A 142 18.22 7.28 -12.38
N SER A 143 17.09 6.60 -12.12
CA SER A 143 16.48 5.67 -13.07
C SER A 143 14.97 5.58 -12.88
N ALA A 144 14.26 5.08 -13.90
CA ALA A 144 12.81 4.85 -13.84
C ALA A 144 12.39 4.00 -12.64
N LYS A 145 13.19 2.99 -12.28
CA LYS A 145 12.94 2.14 -11.11
C LYS A 145 13.01 2.93 -9.80
N TRP A 146 14.00 3.81 -9.67
CA TRP A 146 14.11 4.70 -8.51
C TRP A 146 12.99 5.74 -8.50
N THR A 147 12.59 6.24 -9.67
CA THR A 147 11.45 7.15 -9.80
C THR A 147 10.19 6.51 -9.26
N THR A 148 9.78 5.35 -9.78
CA THR A 148 8.59 4.65 -9.30
C THR A 148 8.66 4.35 -7.80
N LEU A 149 9.80 3.85 -7.32
CA LEU A 149 9.99 3.49 -5.91
C LEU A 149 9.75 4.67 -4.94
N PHE A 150 10.21 5.87 -5.29
CA PHE A 150 10.20 7.04 -4.41
C PHE A 150 9.17 8.11 -4.77
N SER A 151 8.55 8.06 -5.95
CA SER A 151 7.47 8.97 -6.33
C SER A 151 6.13 8.54 -5.74
N THR A 152 5.82 7.25 -5.86
CA THR A 152 4.49 6.69 -5.55
C THR A 152 4.55 5.30 -4.89
N GLY A 153 5.71 4.63 -4.99
CA GLY A 153 5.94 3.27 -4.51
C GLY A 153 6.23 3.09 -3.02
N PRO A 154 6.79 1.93 -2.62
CA PRO A 154 7.01 1.61 -1.20
C PRO A 154 8.06 2.50 -0.53
N GLY A 155 8.97 3.09 -1.31
CA GLY A 155 9.92 4.09 -0.82
C GLY A 155 9.23 5.40 -0.43
N PHE A 156 8.26 5.86 -1.24
CA PHE A 156 7.40 7.00 -0.91
C PHE A 156 6.60 6.73 0.36
N LEU A 157 5.87 5.60 0.41
CA LEU A 157 5.09 5.20 1.60
C LEU A 157 5.93 5.18 2.87
N SER A 158 7.11 4.53 2.81
CA SER A 158 8.04 4.45 3.93
C SER A 158 8.56 5.82 4.35
N ALA A 159 8.94 6.68 3.40
CA ALA A 159 9.43 8.03 3.69
C ALA A 159 8.36 8.94 4.29
N GLU A 160 7.11 8.83 3.84
CA GLU A 160 6.00 9.60 4.40
C GLU A 160 5.62 9.16 5.82
N CYS A 161 5.59 7.84 6.05
CA CYS A 161 5.44 7.29 7.39
C CYS A 161 6.58 7.73 8.32
N ALA A 162 7.81 7.78 7.79
CA ALA A 162 8.98 8.24 8.52
C ALA A 162 8.85 9.68 9.00
N ARG A 163 8.41 10.55 8.10
CA ARG A 163 8.48 12.00 8.28
C ARG A 163 7.36 12.54 9.15
N SER A 164 6.23 11.82 9.22
CA SER A 164 5.04 12.28 9.92
C SER A 164 4.90 11.58 11.27
N ALA A 165 5.40 12.22 12.33
CA ALA A 165 5.36 11.67 13.69
C ALA A 165 3.92 11.29 14.11
N ASP A 166 2.97 12.20 13.91
CA ASP A 166 1.57 11.99 14.26
C ASP A 166 0.91 10.90 13.40
N MET A 167 1.15 10.91 12.09
CA MET A 167 0.50 9.92 11.24
C MET A 167 1.11 8.52 11.39
N SER A 168 2.38 8.42 11.77
CA SER A 168 3.03 7.12 12.03
C SER A 168 2.37 6.36 13.18
N THR A 169 1.67 7.02 14.11
CA THR A 169 0.95 6.33 15.19
C THR A 169 -0.32 5.63 14.70
N LEU A 170 -0.79 5.95 13.50
CA LEU A 170 -1.94 5.31 12.86
C LEU A 170 -1.54 4.06 12.06
N VAL A 171 -0.24 3.86 11.84
CA VAL A 171 0.30 2.78 11.00
C VAL A 171 0.57 1.53 11.86
N HIS A 172 -0.06 0.42 11.47
CA HIS A 172 0.27 -0.91 11.94
C HIS A 172 1.16 -1.62 10.91
N ALA A 173 2.35 -2.01 11.32
CA ALA A 173 3.30 -2.71 10.47
C ALA A 173 3.16 -4.22 10.68
N LEU A 174 2.82 -4.97 9.63
CA LEU A 174 2.84 -6.44 9.69
C LEU A 174 4.28 -6.93 9.51
N ARG A 175 4.95 -7.19 10.64
CA ARG A 175 6.26 -7.85 10.72
C ARG A 175 6.09 -9.36 10.93
N ASP A 176 7.18 -10.10 10.77
CA ASP A 176 7.32 -11.53 11.09
C ASP A 176 6.57 -12.49 10.16
N GLY A 177 7.04 -12.56 8.89
CA GLY A 177 6.67 -13.64 8.00
C GLY A 177 5.16 -13.83 7.84
N THR A 178 4.45 -12.72 7.63
CA THR A 178 3.01 -12.60 7.32
C THR A 178 2.37 -13.96 7.05
N PRO A 179 1.91 -14.67 8.09
CA PRO A 179 1.62 -16.12 8.01
C PRO A 179 0.32 -16.40 7.24
N PHE A 180 -0.12 -15.49 6.42
CA PHE A 180 -1.24 -15.70 5.53
C PHE A 180 -1.00 -15.07 4.16
N LEU A 181 0.13 -14.40 3.93
CA LEU A 181 0.49 -13.83 2.63
C LEU A 181 1.64 -14.62 1.99
N HIS A 182 1.51 -14.84 0.69
CA HIS A 182 2.53 -15.42 -0.16
C HIS A 182 2.64 -14.59 -1.44
N ASN A 183 3.81 -14.00 -1.70
CA ASN A 183 4.05 -13.35 -2.98
C ASN A 183 4.51 -14.40 -4.00
N SER A 184 3.60 -14.76 -4.91
CA SER A 184 3.81 -15.77 -5.96
C SER A 184 4.80 -15.34 -7.06
N ARG A 185 5.20 -14.07 -7.08
CA ARG A 185 6.13 -13.49 -8.07
C ARG A 185 7.23 -12.63 -7.44
N ALA A 186 7.64 -12.96 -6.21
CA ALA A 186 8.67 -12.23 -5.46
C ALA A 186 9.89 -11.90 -6.35
N GLY A 187 9.99 -10.63 -6.79
CA GLY A 187 11.08 -10.14 -7.64
C GLY A 187 10.68 -9.55 -9.00
N LEU A 188 9.45 -9.74 -9.47
CA LEU A 188 8.94 -9.15 -10.72
C LEU A 188 8.06 -7.94 -10.41
N TRP A 189 8.67 -6.75 -10.42
CA TRP A 189 7.94 -5.47 -10.48
C TRP A 189 6.96 -5.54 -11.64
N CYS A 190 5.67 -5.28 -11.39
CA CYS A 190 4.61 -5.43 -12.38
C CYS A 190 4.97 -4.72 -13.69
N GLY A 191 5.37 -5.49 -14.70
CA GLY A 191 5.77 -5.02 -16.01
C GLY A 191 5.47 -6.11 -17.02
N GLY A 192 4.35 -5.99 -17.75
CA GLY A 192 4.05 -6.95 -18.79
C GLY A 192 2.80 -6.70 -19.62
N SER A 193 1.77 -6.02 -19.10
CA SER A 193 0.46 -6.00 -19.78
C SER A 193 0.03 -4.67 -20.39
N GLY A 194 0.74 -3.56 -20.18
CA GLY A 194 0.29 -2.24 -20.67
C GLY A 194 -0.97 -1.68 -19.95
N GLU A 195 -1.62 -2.48 -19.11
CA GLU A 195 -2.73 -2.11 -18.23
C GLU A 195 -2.38 -2.48 -16.79
N SER A 196 -2.82 -1.66 -15.84
CA SER A 196 -2.68 -1.89 -14.41
C SER A 196 -4.01 -2.30 -13.80
N TRP A 197 -3.96 -3.33 -12.96
CA TRP A 197 -5.13 -3.92 -12.34
C TRP A 197 -4.86 -4.06 -10.85
N ILE A 198 -5.85 -3.72 -10.02
CA ILE A 198 -5.77 -3.87 -8.56
C ILE A 198 -6.89 -4.77 -8.05
N VAL A 199 -6.60 -5.58 -7.01
CA VAL A 199 -7.62 -6.32 -6.27
C VAL A 199 -8.01 -5.53 -5.04
N TRP A 200 -9.32 -5.37 -4.87
CA TRP A 200 -9.94 -4.76 -3.72
C TRP A 200 -10.81 -5.75 -2.98
N LEU A 201 -10.55 -5.93 -1.70
CA LEU A 201 -11.30 -6.83 -0.84
C LEU A 201 -12.13 -5.98 0.12
N TYR A 202 -13.42 -5.86 -0.18
CA TYR A 202 -14.35 -5.09 0.64
C TYR A 202 -15.08 -6.02 1.62
N PRO A 203 -15.08 -5.71 2.93
CA PRO A 203 -15.82 -6.51 3.89
C PRO A 203 -17.32 -6.21 3.84
N PRO A 204 -18.17 -7.06 4.44
CA PRO A 204 -19.60 -6.75 4.60
C PRO A 204 -19.81 -5.39 5.28
N ALA A 205 -20.86 -4.67 4.87
CA ALA A 205 -21.09 -3.24 5.11
C ALA A 205 -21.09 -2.77 6.59
N GLU A 206 -21.11 -3.68 7.56
CA GLU A 206 -21.25 -3.39 9.00
C GLU A 206 -19.95 -3.58 9.82
N ALA A 207 -18.79 -3.83 9.19
CA ALA A 207 -17.69 -4.47 9.90
C ALA A 207 -16.36 -3.67 10.00
N TRP A 208 -16.28 -2.41 9.57
CA TRP A 208 -15.09 -1.60 9.87
C TRP A 208 -15.11 -1.14 11.34
N VAL A 209 -14.31 -1.79 12.17
CA VAL A 209 -14.07 -1.42 13.57
C VAL A 209 -12.66 -0.84 13.59
N SER A 210 -12.47 0.44 13.89
CA SER A 210 -11.13 1.01 14.11
C SER A 210 -11.07 1.50 15.54
N ASP A 211 -10.13 0.97 16.33
CA ASP A 211 -10.00 1.32 17.75
C ASP A 211 -9.22 2.64 17.95
N GLY A 212 -8.91 3.37 16.87
CA GLY A 212 -8.42 4.76 16.91
C GLY A 212 -6.91 4.96 17.04
N ALA A 213 -6.14 3.97 17.50
CA ALA A 213 -4.67 4.06 17.58
C ALA A 213 -3.96 2.77 17.12
N GLY A 214 -2.89 2.92 16.32
CA GLY A 214 -1.99 1.81 15.98
C GLY A 214 -0.99 1.54 17.12
N PRO A 215 -0.38 0.34 17.19
CA PRO A 215 0.56 -0.04 18.26
C PRO A 215 1.85 0.78 18.27
N LEU A 216 2.12 1.55 17.21
CA LEU A 216 3.25 2.45 17.17
C LEU A 216 3.06 3.68 18.05
N SER A 217 1.89 3.94 18.64
CA SER A 217 1.65 5.11 19.52
C SER A 217 2.70 5.33 20.62
N GLY A 218 3.37 4.28 21.11
CA GLY A 218 4.37 4.34 22.20
C GLY A 218 5.86 4.25 21.83
N VAL A 219 6.25 4.06 20.55
CA VAL A 219 7.67 3.82 20.20
C VAL A 219 8.42 5.14 19.99
N PRO A 220 9.58 5.45 20.60
CA PRO A 220 10.27 6.73 20.33
C PRO A 220 10.70 6.88 18.85
N TRP A 221 10.71 8.13 18.34
CA TRP A 221 11.10 8.52 16.97
C TRP A 221 12.34 7.78 16.42
N ALA A 222 13.40 7.68 17.23
CA ALA A 222 14.66 7.05 16.85
C ALA A 222 14.54 5.53 16.57
N GLY A 223 13.55 4.86 17.16
CA GLY A 223 13.28 3.44 16.94
C GLY A 223 12.40 3.17 15.71
N ARG A 224 11.76 4.18 15.13
CA ARG A 224 10.78 4.01 14.04
C ARG A 224 11.37 4.10 12.64
N MET A 225 12.63 4.53 12.46
CA MET A 225 13.16 4.79 11.12
C MET A 225 14.66 4.56 10.94
N LEU A 226 15.03 3.75 9.93
CA LEU A 226 16.31 3.91 9.19
C LEU A 226 16.22 3.31 7.77
N LEU A 227 15.20 3.77 7.03
CA LEU A 227 15.20 3.82 5.56
C LEU A 227 14.82 5.24 5.09
N GLY A 228 13.90 5.90 5.80
CA GLY A 228 13.59 7.32 5.63
C GLY A 228 14.78 8.28 5.79
N ALA A 229 15.78 7.94 6.62
CA ALA A 229 16.99 8.74 6.78
C ALA A 229 17.95 8.63 5.57
N LEU A 230 18.03 7.46 4.92
CA LEU A 230 18.79 7.28 3.68
C LEU A 230 18.11 8.01 2.51
N ILE A 231 16.77 8.08 2.51
CA ILE A 231 15.97 8.78 1.50
C ILE A 231 15.97 10.28 1.75
N ALA A 232 15.91 10.76 2.99
CA ALA A 232 16.04 12.19 3.32
C ALA A 232 17.44 12.74 2.98
N ALA A 233 18.48 11.91 3.14
CA ALA A 233 19.82 12.24 2.66
C ALA A 233 19.92 12.24 1.12
N ALA A 234 19.17 11.37 0.42
CA ALA A 234 19.12 11.32 -1.04
C ALA A 234 18.20 12.39 -1.69
N LEU A 235 17.14 12.82 -0.99
CA LEU A 235 16.20 13.86 -1.41
C LEU A 235 16.74 15.28 -1.15
N GLY A 236 17.87 15.41 -0.46
CA GLY A 236 18.58 16.67 -0.28
C GLY A 236 17.85 17.64 0.64
N SER A 237 18.51 17.93 1.75
CA SER A 237 18.33 19.13 2.57
C SER A 237 18.37 20.43 1.74
N TRP A 238 17.24 20.88 1.18
CA TRP A 238 17.04 22.21 0.56
C TRP A 238 15.51 22.51 0.52
N SER A 239 14.89 23.41 1.26
CA SER A 239 15.32 24.47 2.17
C SER A 239 14.24 24.65 3.25
N LEU A 240 14.66 24.93 4.48
CA LEU A 240 13.86 25.70 5.42
C LEU A 240 13.80 27.13 4.89
N VAL A 241 12.63 27.56 4.37
CA VAL A 241 11.97 28.86 4.54
C VAL A 241 10.54 28.69 4.07
#